data_AF-A0A7J2HTX7-F1
#
_entry.id   AF-A0A7J2HTX7-F1
#
_cell.length_a   1.000
_cell.length_b   1.000
_cell.length_c   1.000
_cell.angle_alpha   90.00
_cell.angle_beta   90.00
_cell.angle_gamma   90.00
#
_symmetry.space_group_name_H-M   'P 1'
#
loop_
_entity.id
_entity.type
_entity.pdbx_description
1 polymer ?
#
loop_
_entity_poly.entity_id
_entity_poly.type
_entity_poly.pdbx_seq_one_letter_code
_entity_poly.pdbx_strand_id
1 'polypeptide(L)'
;MGKKIKLEEIPSPWKGIEVKPLPEDYEVLERYAIREGLAEVAIATPPGPTIEPVYFSMEAPLSPEEIVALDKLKDILSKELEPPKPGEEEEAKKILLETADKILRKYERVLGRFDEDAKNRIFYYLERDMTGFGPLNVIMEDYRIEDVSCDGVNVPVYVWHRDYESIPTNIVFVDRDVLDDFIIQLAHKSEKH
;
A
#
# COMPACT_ATOMS: atom_id res chain seq x y z
N MET A 1 -16.60 -6.79 -27.89
CA MET A 1 -15.14 -6.89 -28.14
C MET A 1 -14.45 -6.00 -27.14
N GLY A 2 -13.91 -6.58 -26.05
CA GLY A 2 -13.19 -5.82 -25.04
C GLY A 2 -11.88 -5.31 -25.62
N LYS A 3 -11.63 -4.00 -25.52
CA LYS A 3 -10.29 -3.45 -25.80
C LYS A 3 -9.34 -4.09 -24.78
N LYS A 4 -8.33 -4.83 -25.25
CA LYS A 4 -7.21 -5.22 -24.40
C LYS A 4 -6.50 -3.93 -23.99
N ILE A 5 -6.58 -3.58 -22.71
CA ILE A 5 -5.82 -2.48 -22.11
C ILE A 5 -4.35 -2.91 -22.17
N LYS A 6 -3.46 -2.04 -22.65
CA LYS A 6 -2.01 -2.35 -22.64
C LYS A 6 -1.49 -2.23 -21.20
N LEU A 7 -0.52 -3.05 -20.81
CA LEU A 7 0.12 -2.98 -19.48
C LEU A 7 0.63 -1.56 -19.14
N GLU A 8 1.10 -0.82 -20.14
CA GLU A 8 1.57 0.57 -20.04
C GLU A 8 0.45 1.60 -19.74
N GLU A 9 -0.82 1.23 -19.94
CA GLU A 9 -2.00 2.09 -19.71
C GLU A 9 -2.64 1.83 -18.33
N ILE A 10 -2.16 0.84 -17.58
CA ILE A 10 -2.67 0.52 -16.24
C ILE A 10 -2.04 1.52 -15.26
N PRO A 11 -2.84 2.32 -14.52
CA PRO A 11 -2.30 3.20 -13.49
C PRO A 11 -1.48 2.39 -12.50
N SER A 12 -0.18 2.68 -12.37
CA SER A 12 0.58 2.08 -11.27
C SER A 12 0.13 2.76 -9.97
N PRO A 13 -0.30 1.99 -8.95
CA PRO A 13 -0.55 2.57 -7.62
C PRO A 13 0.74 3.14 -6.99
N TRP A 14 1.91 2.86 -7.59
CA TRP A 14 3.24 3.16 -7.08
C TRP A 14 4.08 4.00 -8.03
N LYS A 15 3.48 4.92 -8.79
CA LYS A 15 4.29 5.78 -9.66
C LYS A 15 5.35 6.52 -8.81
N GLY A 16 6.62 6.37 -9.17
CA GLY A 16 7.75 6.96 -8.43
C GLY A 16 8.22 6.16 -7.20
N ILE A 17 7.66 4.97 -6.97
CA ILE A 17 8.01 4.08 -5.85
C ILE A 17 8.22 2.67 -6.39
N GLU A 18 9.35 2.06 -6.06
CA GLU A 18 9.63 0.66 -6.36
C GLU A 18 9.36 -0.20 -5.13
N VAL A 19 8.53 -1.22 -5.29
CA VAL A 19 8.37 -2.30 -4.32
C VAL A 19 9.00 -3.56 -4.91
N LYS A 20 10.18 -3.93 -4.42
CA LYS A 20 10.94 -5.06 -4.95
C LYS A 20 10.28 -6.38 -4.50
N PRO A 21 10.10 -7.36 -5.39
CA PRO A 21 9.61 -8.67 -4.99
C PRO A 21 10.65 -9.37 -4.11
N LEU A 22 10.19 -10.28 -3.26
CA LEU A 22 11.07 -11.24 -2.58
C LEU A 22 11.79 -12.11 -3.62
N PRO A 23 13.13 -12.11 -3.69
CA PRO A 23 13.85 -12.95 -4.63
C PRO A 23 13.67 -14.45 -4.32
N GLU A 24 13.60 -15.28 -5.36
CA GLU A 24 13.35 -16.72 -5.21
C GLU A 24 14.47 -17.49 -4.48
N ASP A 25 15.70 -16.96 -4.51
CA ASP A 25 16.89 -17.55 -3.91
C ASP A 25 17.11 -17.12 -2.45
N TYR A 26 16.29 -16.21 -1.93
CA TYR A 26 16.37 -15.77 -0.54
C TYR A 26 15.78 -16.85 0.39
N GLU A 27 16.44 -17.06 1.53
CA GLU A 27 15.94 -17.90 2.61
C GLU A 27 14.97 -17.10 3.48
N VAL A 28 13.73 -17.56 3.60
CA VAL A 28 12.72 -16.93 4.46
C VAL A 28 12.98 -17.35 5.91
N LEU A 29 13.34 -16.40 6.75
CA LEU A 29 13.56 -16.58 8.18
C LEU A 29 12.23 -16.59 8.94
N GLU A 30 11.31 -15.71 8.54
CA GLU A 30 10.01 -15.57 9.17
C GLU A 30 8.96 -15.06 8.18
N ARG A 31 7.71 -15.47 8.36
CA ARG A 31 6.55 -14.98 7.61
C ARG A 31 5.34 -14.87 8.52
N TYR A 32 4.64 -13.75 8.46
CA TYR A 32 3.42 -13.51 9.23
C TYR A 32 2.45 -12.59 8.50
N ALA A 33 1.15 -12.79 8.74
CA ALA A 33 0.12 -11.94 8.18
C ALA A 33 0.00 -10.62 8.96
N ILE A 34 -0.17 -9.52 8.22
CA ILE A 34 -0.60 -8.22 8.76
C ILE A 34 -2.11 -8.10 8.62
N ARG A 35 -2.62 -8.46 7.43
CA ARG A 35 -4.04 -8.64 7.15
C ARG A 35 -4.23 -9.95 6.39
N GLU A 36 -4.98 -10.87 6.99
CA GLU A 36 -5.23 -12.21 6.43
C GLU A 36 -5.67 -12.15 4.96
N GLY A 37 -4.90 -12.80 4.08
CA GLY A 37 -5.16 -12.89 2.64
C GLY A 37 -4.96 -11.59 1.84
N LEU A 38 -4.55 -10.49 2.48
CA LEU A 38 -4.42 -9.16 1.85
C LEU A 38 -3.02 -8.59 1.97
N ALA A 39 -2.37 -8.74 3.12
CA ALA A 39 -1.04 -8.22 3.37
C ALA A 39 -0.28 -9.12 4.35
N GLU A 40 0.96 -9.43 4.00
CA GLU A 40 1.87 -10.20 4.82
C GLU A 40 3.28 -9.61 4.78
N VAL A 41 4.08 -10.03 5.75
CA VAL A 41 5.49 -9.69 5.85
C VAL A 41 6.28 -10.98 5.76
N ALA A 42 7.37 -10.93 5.00
CA ALA A 42 8.43 -11.93 5.07
C ALA A 42 9.73 -11.25 5.48
N ILE A 43 10.39 -11.79 6.50
CA ILE A 43 11.79 -11.48 6.79
C ILE A 43 12.63 -12.54 6.10
N ALA A 44 13.49 -12.14 5.18
CA ALA A 44 14.28 -13.07 4.40
C ALA A 44 15.72 -12.58 4.22
N THR A 45 16.63 -13.49 3.92
CA THR A 45 18.05 -13.19 3.79
C THR A 45 18.61 -13.74 2.48
N PRO A 46 19.54 -13.03 1.82
CA PRO A 46 20.19 -13.57 0.63
C PRO A 46 20.99 -14.84 0.94
N PRO A 47 21.21 -15.70 -0.07
CA PRO A 47 22.03 -16.89 0.12
C PRO A 47 23.46 -16.50 0.47
N GLY A 48 23.97 -16.98 1.60
CA GLY A 48 25.30 -16.63 2.05
C GLY A 48 25.68 -17.23 3.40
N PRO A 49 26.94 -17.06 3.83
CA PRO A 49 27.39 -17.50 5.14
C PRO A 49 26.92 -16.59 6.28
N THR A 50 26.39 -15.40 5.96
CA THR A 50 25.97 -14.38 6.91
C THR A 50 24.49 -14.12 6.75
N ILE A 51 23.77 -14.03 7.88
CA ILE A 51 22.37 -13.64 7.90
C ILE A 51 22.32 -12.11 7.79
N GLU A 52 21.79 -11.64 6.67
CA GLU A 52 21.49 -10.24 6.36
C GLU A 52 19.97 -10.12 6.15
N PRO A 53 19.17 -9.90 7.21
CA PRO A 53 17.71 -9.88 7.08
C PRO A 53 17.24 -8.65 6.30
N VAL A 54 16.22 -8.85 5.48
CA VAL A 54 15.53 -7.82 4.70
C VAL A 54 14.04 -7.98 4.94
N TYR A 55 13.36 -6.87 5.15
CA TYR A 55 11.92 -6.80 5.37
C TYR A 55 11.19 -6.71 4.03
N PHE A 56 10.33 -7.68 3.73
CA PHE A 56 9.50 -7.67 2.53
C PHE A 56 8.03 -7.46 2.90
N SER A 57 7.52 -6.27 2.60
CA SER A 57 6.09 -5.98 2.57
C SER A 57 5.50 -6.60 1.30
N MET A 58 4.51 -7.48 1.46
CA MET A 58 3.85 -8.19 0.37
C MET A 58 2.33 -7.99 0.47
N GLU A 59 1.74 -7.43 -0.58
CA GLU A 59 0.30 -7.19 -0.67
C GLU A 59 -0.33 -8.04 -1.77
N ALA A 60 -1.60 -8.40 -1.61
CA ALA A 60 -2.34 -9.17 -2.59
C ALA A 60 -2.45 -8.38 -3.91
N PRO A 61 -2.02 -8.94 -5.05
CA PRO A 61 -1.99 -8.21 -6.30
C PRO A 61 -3.41 -7.89 -6.78
N LEU A 62 -3.56 -6.70 -7.37
CA LEU A 62 -4.80 -6.32 -8.05
C LEU A 62 -4.77 -6.77 -9.51
N SER A 63 -5.92 -7.23 -10.01
CA SER A 63 -6.12 -7.42 -11.44
C SER A 63 -6.14 -6.07 -12.19
N PRO A 64 -5.86 -6.02 -13.51
CA PRO A 64 -5.98 -4.79 -14.30
C PRO A 64 -7.34 -4.09 -14.15
N GLU A 65 -8.42 -4.87 -14.09
CA GLU A 65 -9.77 -4.36 -13.89
C GLU A 65 -9.96 -3.76 -12.49
N GLU A 66 -9.41 -4.39 -11.45
CA GLU A 66 -9.43 -3.87 -10.08
C GLU A 66 -8.64 -2.57 -9.94
N ILE A 67 -7.47 -2.45 -10.59
CA ILE A 67 -6.66 -1.23 -10.58
C ILE A 67 -7.43 -0.06 -11.20
N VAL A 68 -8.07 -0.28 -12.36
CA VAL A 68 -8.88 0.74 -13.03
C VAL A 68 -10.10 1.14 -12.19
N ALA A 69 -10.72 0.18 -11.49
CA ALA A 69 -11.83 0.48 -10.60
C ALA A 69 -11.38 1.28 -9.37
N LEU A 70 -10.26 0.90 -8.75
CA LEU A 70 -9.65 1.60 -7.62
C LEU A 70 -9.34 3.06 -7.96
N ASP A 71 -8.67 3.30 -9.09
CA ASP A 71 -8.29 4.64 -9.55
C ASP A 71 -9.52 5.55 -9.71
N LYS A 72 -10.55 5.05 -10.40
CA LYS A 72 -11.84 5.77 -10.55
C LYS A 72 -12.56 5.99 -9.22
N LEU A 73 -12.49 5.03 -8.30
CA LEU A 73 -13.08 5.18 -6.97
C LEU A 73 -12.39 6.32 -6.22
N LYS A 74 -11.05 6.36 -6.20
CA LYS A 74 -10.27 7.44 -5.58
C LYS A 74 -10.62 8.80 -6.19
N ASP A 75 -10.79 8.86 -7.51
CA ASP A 75 -11.19 10.08 -8.23
C ASP A 75 -12.59 10.60 -7.91
N ILE A 76 -13.53 9.71 -7.59
CA ILE A 76 -14.90 10.08 -7.20
C ILE A 76 -14.92 10.46 -5.72
N LEU A 77 -14.34 9.60 -4.87
CA LEU A 77 -14.36 9.75 -3.42
C LEU A 77 -13.59 10.99 -2.96
N SER A 78 -12.48 11.34 -3.60
CA SER A 78 -11.74 12.58 -3.31
C SER A 78 -12.54 13.87 -3.57
N LYS A 79 -13.63 13.80 -4.34
CA LYS A 79 -14.54 14.92 -4.61
C LYS A 79 -15.78 14.91 -3.71
N GLU A 80 -16.16 13.73 -3.22
CA GLU A 80 -17.37 13.53 -2.41
C GLU A 80 -17.07 13.57 -0.90
N LEU A 81 -15.86 13.21 -0.48
CA LEU A 81 -15.48 13.09 0.91
C LEU A 81 -14.41 14.12 1.29
N GLU A 82 -14.57 14.69 2.48
CA GLU A 82 -13.51 15.49 3.10
C GLU A 82 -12.45 14.54 3.71
N PRO A 83 -11.17 14.95 3.72
CA PRO A 83 -10.14 14.21 4.44
C PRO A 83 -10.51 14.04 5.93
N PRO A 84 -10.19 12.90 6.56
CA PRO A 84 -10.41 12.71 7.99
C PRO A 84 -9.70 13.78 8.81
N LYS A 85 -10.35 14.26 9.86
CA LYS A 85 -9.65 14.99 10.91
C LYS A 85 -8.96 14.00 11.86
N PRO A 86 -7.89 14.42 12.54
CA PRO A 86 -7.25 13.59 13.55
C PRO A 86 -8.23 13.18 14.66
N GLY A 87 -8.24 11.90 15.00
CA GLY A 87 -9.18 11.29 15.94
C GLY A 87 -10.51 10.83 15.33
N GLU A 88 -10.78 11.12 14.04
CA GLU A 88 -11.96 10.66 13.30
C GLU A 88 -11.63 9.54 12.30
N GLU A 89 -10.44 8.93 12.37
CA GLU A 89 -9.92 8.01 11.35
C GLU A 89 -10.81 6.78 11.15
N GLU A 90 -11.30 6.19 12.24
CA GLU A 90 -12.14 4.99 12.18
C GLU A 90 -13.52 5.29 11.59
N GLU A 91 -14.10 6.45 11.92
CA GLU A 91 -15.37 6.90 11.35
C GLU A 91 -15.21 7.23 9.86
N ALA A 92 -14.15 7.94 9.49
CA ALA A 92 -13.85 8.25 8.11
C ALA A 92 -13.58 7.01 7.27
N LYS A 93 -12.86 6.02 7.81
CA LYS A 93 -12.67 4.71 7.18
C LYS A 93 -14.00 4.02 6.92
N LYS A 94 -14.90 3.99 7.91
CA LYS A 94 -16.23 3.39 7.74
C LYS A 94 -17.03 4.11 6.65
N ILE A 95 -17.07 5.44 6.67
CA ILE A 95 -17.77 6.26 5.66
C ILE A 95 -17.18 6.02 4.27
N LEU A 96 -15.85 5.95 4.15
CA LEU A 96 -15.13 5.69 2.92
C LEU A 96 -15.58 4.35 2.30
N LEU A 97 -15.52 3.27 3.08
CA LEU A 97 -15.86 1.94 2.60
C LEU A 97 -17.36 1.79 2.27
N GLU A 98 -18.24 2.34 3.09
CA GLU A 98 -19.68 2.35 2.80
C GLU A 98 -20.01 3.14 1.53
N THR A 99 -19.33 4.25 1.30
CA THR A 99 -19.51 5.08 0.09
C THR A 99 -18.94 4.37 -1.13
N ALA A 100 -17.77 3.73 -1.00
CA ALA A 100 -17.16 2.95 -2.06
C ALA A 100 -18.05 1.78 -2.52
N ASP A 101 -18.64 1.01 -1.60
CA ASP A 101 -19.57 -0.08 -1.96
C ASP A 101 -20.81 0.44 -2.69
N LYS A 102 -21.37 1.59 -2.26
CA LYS A 102 -22.49 2.24 -2.96
C LYS A 102 -22.10 2.66 -4.38
N ILE A 103 -20.91 3.23 -4.58
CA ILE A 103 -20.42 3.66 -5.90
C ILE A 103 -20.19 2.45 -6.79
N LEU A 104 -19.54 1.39 -6.31
CA LEU A 104 -19.32 0.14 -7.06
C LEU A 104 -20.64 -0.47 -7.54
N ARG A 105 -21.66 -0.53 -6.67
CA ARG A 105 -23.00 -1.02 -7.04
C ARG A 105 -23.71 -0.12 -8.04
N LYS A 106 -23.67 1.20 -7.83
CA LYS A 106 -24.36 2.18 -8.67
C LYS A 106 -23.77 2.25 -10.08
N TYR A 107 -22.45 2.10 -10.20
CA TYR A 107 -21.72 2.25 -11.45
C TYR A 107 -21.09 0.93 -11.94
N GLU A 108 -21.66 -0.23 -11.61
CA GLU A 108 -21.18 -1.57 -12.02
C GLU A 108 -20.92 -1.66 -13.54
N ARG A 109 -21.74 -0.99 -14.36
CA ARG A 109 -21.56 -0.97 -15.83
C ARG A 109 -20.30 -0.26 -16.29
N VAL A 110 -19.76 0.66 -15.48
CA VAL A 110 -18.61 1.53 -15.81
C VAL A 110 -17.35 1.10 -15.06
N LEU A 111 -17.50 0.65 -13.81
CA LEU A 111 -16.41 0.23 -12.93
C LEU A 111 -16.11 -1.27 -13.06
N GLY A 112 -17.09 -2.06 -13.51
CA GLY A 112 -16.99 -3.51 -13.54
C GLY A 112 -17.79 -4.15 -12.41
N ARG A 113 -17.99 -5.47 -12.53
CA ARG A 113 -18.61 -6.31 -11.51
C ARG A 113 -17.53 -7.11 -10.82
N PHE A 114 -17.45 -6.97 -9.50
CA PHE A 114 -16.46 -7.64 -8.66
C PHE A 114 -17.16 -8.57 -7.68
N ASP A 115 -16.58 -9.75 -7.45
CA ASP A 115 -16.97 -10.62 -6.34
C ASP A 115 -16.45 -10.08 -5.01
N GLU A 116 -16.77 -10.76 -3.91
CA GLU A 116 -16.42 -10.27 -2.57
C GLU A 116 -14.89 -10.29 -2.33
N ASP A 117 -14.16 -11.24 -2.92
CA ASP A 117 -12.70 -11.30 -2.80
C ASP A 117 -12.02 -10.13 -3.54
N ALA A 118 -12.47 -9.82 -4.75
CA ALA A 118 -11.99 -8.66 -5.50
C ALA A 118 -12.37 -7.34 -4.82
N LYS A 119 -13.59 -7.23 -4.25
CA LYS A 119 -13.97 -6.06 -3.46
C LYS A 119 -13.09 -5.90 -2.22
N ASN A 120 -12.80 -6.99 -1.51
CA ASN A 120 -11.93 -6.95 -0.33
C ASN A 120 -10.54 -6.40 -0.69
N ARG A 121 -9.95 -6.84 -1.81
CA ARG A 121 -8.70 -6.27 -2.31
C ARG A 121 -8.84 -4.79 -2.68
N ILE A 122 -9.87 -4.40 -3.44
CA ILE A 122 -10.09 -2.99 -3.83
C ILE A 122 -10.24 -2.11 -2.58
N PHE A 123 -11.04 -2.54 -1.60
CA PHE A 123 -11.29 -1.80 -0.36
C PHE A 123 -10.05 -1.71 0.52
N TYR A 124 -9.23 -2.76 0.57
CA TYR A 124 -7.93 -2.72 1.23
C TYR A 124 -7.05 -1.59 0.65
N TYR A 125 -6.85 -1.58 -0.68
CA TYR A 125 -6.04 -0.54 -1.33
C TYR A 125 -6.65 0.87 -1.20
N LEU A 126 -7.98 0.97 -1.19
CA LEU A 126 -8.67 2.25 -1.02
C LEU A 126 -8.46 2.83 0.39
N GLU A 127 -8.65 2.01 1.42
CA GLU A 127 -8.38 2.37 2.81
C GLU A 127 -6.91 2.76 2.99
N ARG A 128 -6.01 1.91 2.49
CA ARG A 128 -4.56 2.08 2.54
C ARG A 128 -4.11 3.43 1.97
N ASP A 129 -4.65 3.80 0.81
CA ASP A 129 -4.23 4.99 0.07
C ASP A 129 -4.90 6.29 0.55
N MET A 130 -6.17 6.23 0.94
CA MET A 130 -6.94 7.44 1.28
C MET A 130 -6.89 7.77 2.78
N THR A 131 -6.92 6.75 3.64
CA THR A 131 -6.95 6.93 5.09
C THR A 131 -5.68 6.44 5.78
N GLY A 132 -5.01 5.45 5.20
CA GLY A 132 -3.78 4.86 5.72
C GLY A 132 -2.52 5.63 5.37
N PHE A 133 -1.40 4.90 5.29
CA PHE A 133 -0.06 5.43 5.01
C PHE A 133 0.47 5.03 3.63
N GLY A 134 -0.45 4.73 2.70
CA GLY A 134 -0.14 4.40 1.31
C GLY A 134 0.91 3.28 1.21
N PRO A 135 2.07 3.52 0.58
CA PRO A 135 3.14 2.52 0.42
C PRO A 135 3.66 1.93 1.72
N LEU A 136 3.69 2.73 2.79
CA LEU A 136 4.22 2.29 4.08
C LEU A 136 3.15 1.68 4.97
N ASN A 137 1.91 1.51 4.50
CA ASN A 137 0.80 1.10 5.35
C ASN A 137 1.02 -0.26 6.02
N VAL A 138 1.59 -1.23 5.32
CA VAL A 138 1.92 -2.55 5.91
C VAL A 138 2.92 -2.39 7.06
N ILE A 139 3.97 -1.58 6.86
CA ILE A 139 4.98 -1.28 7.89
C ILE A 139 4.33 -0.57 9.09
N MET A 140 3.42 0.38 8.82
CA MET A 140 2.75 1.17 9.86
C MET A 140 1.71 0.36 10.66
N GLU A 141 1.16 -0.71 10.08
CA GLU A 141 0.26 -1.65 10.78
C GLU A 141 1.00 -2.75 11.54
N ASP A 142 2.28 -2.94 11.26
CA ASP A 142 3.09 -3.98 11.85
C ASP A 142 3.54 -3.61 13.27
N TYR A 143 2.92 -4.25 14.26
CA TYR A 143 3.22 -4.03 15.68
C TYR A 143 4.67 -4.36 16.08
N ARG A 144 5.44 -5.05 15.21
CA ARG A 144 6.83 -5.40 15.45
C ARG A 144 7.81 -4.33 14.98
N ILE A 145 7.34 -3.33 14.26
CA ILE A 145 8.14 -2.18 13.85
C ILE A 145 8.06 -1.10 14.93
N GLU A 146 9.22 -0.60 15.35
CA GLU A 146 9.33 0.49 16.33
C GLU A 146 9.55 1.83 15.64
N ASP A 147 10.43 1.87 14.64
CA ASP A 147 10.79 3.07 13.89
C ASP A 147 10.86 2.80 12.39
N VAL A 148 10.63 3.85 11.60
CA VAL A 148 10.76 3.85 10.13
C VAL A 148 11.66 5.00 9.72
N SER A 149 12.71 4.71 8.94
CA SER A 149 13.61 5.73 8.38
C SER A 149 13.53 5.76 6.86
N CYS A 150 13.42 6.96 6.29
CA CYS A 150 13.51 7.19 4.86
C CYS A 150 14.57 8.25 4.59
N ASP A 151 15.77 7.81 4.18
CA ASP A 151 16.95 8.68 4.06
C ASP A 151 17.01 9.43 2.72
N GLY A 152 16.04 9.21 1.83
CA GLY A 152 15.91 9.89 0.56
C GLY A 152 15.62 8.94 -0.61
N VAL A 153 15.64 9.51 -1.82
CA VAL A 153 15.40 8.74 -3.05
C VAL A 153 16.52 7.76 -3.35
N ASN A 154 16.18 6.63 -3.97
CA ASN A 154 17.06 5.53 -4.33
C ASN A 154 17.75 4.84 -3.14
N VAL A 155 17.28 5.12 -1.93
CA VAL A 155 17.66 4.41 -0.70
C VAL A 155 16.44 3.62 -0.23
N PRO A 156 16.59 2.34 0.13
CA PRO A 156 15.51 1.59 0.75
C PRO A 156 15.00 2.31 2.00
N VAL A 157 13.69 2.28 2.21
CA VAL A 157 13.14 2.58 3.54
C VAL A 157 13.70 1.54 4.50
N TYR A 158 14.17 1.98 5.66
CA TYR A 158 14.64 1.12 6.74
C TYR A 158 13.57 1.06 7.84
N VAL A 159 13.51 -0.08 8.52
CA VAL A 159 12.68 -0.26 9.71
C VAL A 159 13.53 -0.74 10.86
N TRP A 160 13.19 -0.31 12.07
CA TRP A 160 13.67 -0.93 13.29
C TRP A 160 12.69 -2.00 13.71
N HIS A 161 13.02 -3.26 13.42
CA HIS A 161 12.21 -4.42 13.79
C HIS A 161 12.65 -4.95 15.17
N ARG A 162 11.70 -5.25 16.06
CA ARG A 162 11.97 -5.71 17.45
C ARG A 162 12.98 -6.85 17.56
N ASP A 163 12.89 -7.83 16.64
CA ASP A 163 13.74 -9.03 16.66
C ASP A 163 14.95 -8.96 15.72
N TYR A 164 14.97 -8.04 14.74
CA TYR A 164 16.01 -7.99 13.69
C TYR A 164 16.77 -6.65 13.65
N GLU A 165 16.45 -5.71 14.54
CA GLU A 165 17.01 -4.36 14.60
C GLU A 165 16.80 -3.57 13.29
N SER A 166 17.77 -2.74 12.89
CA SER A 166 17.70 -1.93 11.69
C SER A 166 17.92 -2.78 10.43
N ILE A 167 16.87 -2.99 9.65
CA ILE A 167 16.91 -3.76 8.40
C ILE A 167 16.30 -2.97 7.24
N PRO A 168 16.86 -3.12 6.01
CA PRO A 168 16.28 -2.50 4.84
C PRO A 168 14.95 -3.17 4.49
N THR A 169 14.04 -2.41 3.89
CA THR A 169 12.80 -2.92 3.31
C THR A 169 12.90 -3.09 1.80
N ASN A 170 11.90 -3.71 1.21
CA ASN A 170 11.73 -3.80 -0.23
C ASN A 170 11.15 -2.53 -0.89
N ILE A 171 10.90 -1.46 -0.13
CA ILE A 171 10.28 -0.23 -0.63
C ILE A 171 11.35 0.84 -0.85
N VAL A 172 11.38 1.42 -2.05
CA VAL A 172 12.33 2.47 -2.44
C VAL A 172 11.57 3.60 -3.14
N PHE A 173 11.65 4.83 -2.64
CA PHE A 173 11.22 6.00 -3.40
C PHE A 173 12.26 6.30 -4.48
N VAL A 174 11.88 6.30 -5.75
CA VAL A 174 12.80 6.58 -6.87
C VAL A 174 12.58 7.96 -7.49
N ASP A 175 11.45 8.57 -7.20
CA ASP A 175 11.08 9.93 -7.62
C ASP A 175 11.08 10.87 -6.41
N ARG A 176 11.74 12.03 -6.55
CA ARG A 176 11.85 13.03 -5.49
C ARG A 176 10.53 13.73 -5.23
N ASP A 177 9.79 14.08 -6.29
CA ASP A 177 8.52 14.79 -6.13
C ASP A 177 7.50 13.91 -5.40
N VAL A 178 7.53 12.60 -5.67
CA VAL A 178 6.69 11.62 -4.97
C VAL A 178 7.07 11.46 -3.49
N LEU A 179 8.37 11.50 -3.17
CA LEU A 179 8.81 11.49 -1.78
C LEU A 179 8.40 12.78 -1.05
N ASP A 180 8.56 13.94 -1.69
CA ASP A 180 8.18 15.24 -1.12
C ASP A 180 6.66 15.32 -0.88
N ASP A 181 5.84 14.87 -1.83
CA ASP A 181 4.39 14.76 -1.70
C ASP A 181 4.00 13.84 -0.52
N PHE A 182 4.69 12.71 -0.37
CA PHE A 182 4.46 11.79 0.74
C PHE A 182 4.81 12.41 2.11
N ILE A 183 5.91 13.16 2.20
CA ILE A 183 6.28 13.90 3.42
C ILE A 183 5.20 14.93 3.77
N ILE A 184 4.69 15.67 2.78
CA ILE A 184 3.60 16.64 2.99
C ILE A 184 2.34 15.94 3.51
N GLN A 185 1.98 14.77 2.95
CA GLN A 185 0.85 13.98 3.42
C GLN A 185 1.00 13.54 4.88
N LEU A 186 2.19 13.09 5.28
CA LEU A 186 2.49 12.71 6.67
C LEU A 186 2.43 13.91 7.62
N ALA A 187 2.95 15.07 7.21
CA ALA A 187 2.92 16.30 8.01
C ALA A 187 1.47 16.73 8.27
N HIS A 188 0.63 16.72 7.23
CA HIS A 188 -0.80 17.03 7.35
C HIS A 188 -1.54 16.06 8.26
N LYS A 189 -1.26 14.74 8.17
CA LYS A 189 -1.82 13.74 9.10
C LYS A 189 -1.41 13.99 10.56
N SER A 190 -0.28 14.65 10.78
CA SER A 190 0.27 14.94 12.11
C SER A 190 -0.07 16.34 12.64
N GLU A 191 -1.00 17.07 12.00
CA GLU A 191 -1.35 18.47 12.29
C GLU A 191 -0.18 19.46 12.24
N LYS A 192 0.87 19.13 11.48
CA LYS A 192 2.07 19.98 11.36
C LYS A 192 2.22 20.49 9.94
N HIS A 193 2.70 21.72 9.83
CA HIS A 193 3.03 22.42 8.58
C HIS A 193 4.51 22.81 8.58
#